data_AF-A0A7Y2DB81-F1
#
_entry.id   AF-A0A7Y2DB81-F1
#
_cell.length_a   1.000
_cell.length_b   1.000
_cell.length_c   1.000
_cell.angle_alpha   90.00
_cell.angle_beta   90.00
_cell.angle_gamma   90.00
#
_symmetry.space_group_name_H-M   'P 1'
#
loop_
_entity.id
_entity.type
_entity.pdbx_description
1 polymer ?
#
loop_
_entity_poly.entity_id
_entity_poly.type
_entity_poly.pdbx_seq_one_letter_code
_entity_poly.pdbx_strand_id
1 'polypeptide(L)'
;MPILVQHFDDDTPVPVGRALAEGRARLGISVETAAQMTNIPVRVLRDIEGNIADPTETMLESLSDVYGLNIEAMPNREEDTRVPARFDRDAKQVVIGWINFACEPGVDSNSVIIERFVHAIRQLRGARADQPVFIRDSDRDALAEVLDLSAADLVEDFVEHTHAGDDAYRYIVDDLRGRRLPAVAGSR
;
A
#
# COMPACT_ATOMS: atom_id res chain seq x y z
N MET A 1 24.85 14.96 -19.02
CA MET A 1 24.27 14.63 -17.70
C MET A 1 24.15 13.11 -17.65
N PRO A 2 24.79 12.40 -16.71
CA PRO A 2 24.68 10.95 -16.66
C PRO A 2 23.27 10.56 -16.21
N ILE A 3 22.61 9.69 -16.98
CA ILE A 3 21.32 9.09 -16.62
C ILE A 3 21.60 8.12 -15.47
N LEU A 4 21.07 8.42 -14.28
CA LEU A 4 21.08 7.50 -13.15
C LEU A 4 20.05 6.39 -13.45
N VAL A 5 20.51 5.34 -14.11
CA VAL A 5 19.72 4.12 -14.33
C VAL A 5 19.49 3.49 -12.96
N GLN A 6 18.25 3.54 -12.45
CA GLN A 6 17.88 2.75 -11.29
C GLN A 6 17.86 1.28 -11.68
N HIS A 7 18.64 0.47 -10.97
CA HIS A 7 18.28 -0.92 -10.76
C HIS A 7 17.17 -0.95 -9.72
N PHE A 8 15.96 -1.33 -10.14
CA PHE A 8 14.88 -1.70 -9.22
C PHE A 8 15.24 -3.09 -8.66
N ASP A 9 16.18 -3.14 -7.71
CA ASP A 9 16.43 -4.34 -6.91
C ASP A 9 15.35 -4.44 -5.83
N ASP A 10 14.15 -4.84 -6.23
CA ASP A 10 13.12 -5.45 -5.40
C ASP A 10 11.98 -5.91 -6.33
N ASP A 11 11.64 -7.19 -6.29
CA ASP A 11 10.63 -7.88 -7.13
C ASP A 11 9.18 -7.38 -6.93
N THR A 12 8.97 -6.14 -6.47
CA THR A 12 7.65 -5.56 -6.19
C THR A 12 7.37 -4.38 -7.14
N PRO A 13 6.46 -4.54 -8.11
CA PRO A 13 6.09 -3.51 -9.05
C PRO A 13 5.51 -2.24 -8.43
N VAL A 14 6.20 -1.09 -8.51
CA VAL A 14 5.68 0.21 -8.05
C VAL A 14 4.85 0.87 -9.15
N PRO A 15 3.61 1.33 -8.90
CA PRO A 15 2.81 2.01 -9.89
C PRO A 15 3.45 3.29 -10.35
N VAL A 16 3.13 3.61 -11.61
CA VAL A 16 3.67 4.75 -12.33
C VAL A 16 3.49 6.05 -11.55
N GLY A 17 2.30 6.36 -11.05
CA GLY A 17 2.06 7.58 -10.29
C GLY A 17 2.93 7.71 -9.05
N ARG A 18 3.12 6.62 -8.31
CA ARG A 18 3.95 6.62 -7.09
C ARG A 18 5.42 6.81 -7.42
N ALA A 19 5.94 6.08 -8.38
CA ALA A 19 7.33 6.21 -8.80
C ALA A 19 7.63 7.60 -9.40
N LEU A 20 6.65 8.22 -10.07
CA LEU A 20 6.72 9.63 -10.46
C LEU A 20 6.79 10.56 -9.24
N ALA A 21 5.93 10.37 -8.24
CA ALA A 21 5.95 11.16 -7.01
C ALA A 21 7.28 11.04 -6.25
N GLU A 22 7.84 9.84 -6.17
CA GLU A 22 9.13 9.55 -5.56
C GLU A 22 10.29 10.15 -6.36
N GLY A 23 10.24 10.09 -7.70
CA GLY A 23 11.19 10.75 -8.58
C GLY A 23 11.22 12.26 -8.35
N ARG A 24 10.03 12.89 -8.26
CA ARG A 24 9.90 14.32 -7.91
C ARG A 24 10.47 14.63 -6.53
N ALA A 25 10.13 13.81 -5.53
CA ALA A 25 10.59 14.02 -4.15
C ALA A 25 12.12 13.93 -4.03
N ARG A 26 12.77 13.04 -4.79
CA ARG A 26 14.24 12.93 -4.84
C ARG A 26 14.92 14.17 -5.41
N LEU A 27 14.26 14.85 -6.34
CA LEU A 27 14.74 16.13 -6.88
C LEU A 27 14.49 17.30 -5.92
N GLY A 28 13.72 17.10 -4.84
CA GLY A 28 13.42 18.14 -3.85
C GLY A 28 12.53 19.26 -4.40
N ILE A 29 11.79 19.02 -5.49
CA ILE A 29 10.92 20.02 -6.12
C ILE A 29 9.46 19.84 -5.73
N SER A 30 8.72 20.95 -5.63
CA SER A 30 7.29 20.92 -5.33
C SER A 30 6.47 20.46 -6.54
N VAL A 31 5.23 20.03 -6.29
CA VAL A 31 4.30 19.65 -7.36
C VAL A 31 4.01 20.84 -8.27
N GLU A 32 3.96 22.07 -7.72
CA GLU A 32 3.74 23.30 -8.47
C GLU A 32 4.90 23.59 -9.43
N THR A 33 6.14 23.40 -8.97
CA THR A 33 7.33 23.53 -9.82
C THR A 33 7.34 22.49 -10.93
N ALA A 34 7.08 21.22 -10.60
CA ALA A 34 7.03 20.15 -11.59
C ALA A 34 5.92 20.37 -12.64
N ALA A 35 4.74 20.82 -12.20
CA ALA A 35 3.62 21.19 -13.08
C ALA A 35 3.99 22.31 -14.05
N GLN A 36 4.72 23.32 -13.60
CA GLN A 36 5.24 24.38 -14.46
C GLN A 36 6.26 23.85 -15.48
N MET A 37 7.19 22.98 -15.05
CA MET A 37 8.24 22.44 -15.92
C MET A 37 7.69 21.52 -17.02
N THR A 38 6.63 20.78 -16.72
CA THR A 38 5.99 19.82 -17.64
C THR A 38 4.80 20.40 -18.41
N ASN A 39 4.36 21.61 -18.06
CA ASN A 39 3.12 22.21 -18.55
C ASN A 39 1.87 21.33 -18.28
N ILE A 40 1.90 20.52 -17.23
CA ILE A 40 0.76 19.71 -16.76
C ILE A 40 0.04 20.52 -15.65
N PRO A 41 -1.29 20.66 -15.68
CA PRO A 41 -2.01 21.35 -14.61
C PRO A 41 -1.73 20.71 -13.24
N VAL A 42 -1.46 21.52 -12.21
CA VAL A 42 -1.13 21.05 -10.85
C VAL A 42 -2.09 19.97 -10.34
N ARG A 43 -3.40 20.17 -10.56
CA ARG A 43 -4.42 19.20 -10.17
C ARG A 43 -4.23 17.85 -10.88
N VAL A 44 -4.02 17.87 -12.19
CA VAL A 44 -3.80 16.66 -12.99
C VAL A 44 -2.52 15.95 -12.57
N LEU A 45 -1.45 16.71 -12.30
CA LEU A 45 -0.20 16.12 -11.80
C LEU A 45 -0.37 15.47 -10.42
N ARG A 46 -1.14 16.09 -9.50
CA ARG A 46 -1.48 15.47 -8.21
C ARG A 46 -2.30 14.21 -8.37
N ASP A 47 -3.26 14.22 -9.30
CA ASP A 47 -4.09 13.05 -9.58
C ASP A 47 -3.25 11.91 -10.20
N ILE A 48 -2.31 12.22 -11.09
CA ILE A 48 -1.35 11.24 -11.64
C ILE A 48 -0.44 10.69 -10.54
N GLU A 49 0.25 11.56 -9.80
CA GLU A 49 1.18 11.15 -8.73
C GLU A 49 0.47 10.40 -7.59
N GLY A 50 -0.82 10.65 -7.39
CA GLY A 50 -1.69 9.95 -6.45
C GLY A 50 -2.29 8.65 -6.98
N ASN A 51 -1.97 8.22 -8.21
CA ASN A 51 -2.59 7.09 -8.90
C ASN A 51 -4.14 7.19 -9.03
N ILE A 52 -4.66 8.41 -9.13
CA ILE A 52 -6.08 8.70 -9.34
C ILE A 52 -6.41 8.78 -10.84
N ALA A 53 -5.45 9.23 -11.66
CA ALA A 53 -5.61 9.37 -13.10
C ALA A 53 -4.41 8.79 -13.85
N ASP A 54 -4.68 8.15 -14.99
CA ASP A 54 -3.63 7.62 -15.85
C ASP A 54 -3.02 8.74 -16.70
N PRO A 55 -1.69 8.94 -16.67
CA PRO A 55 -1.03 9.90 -17.54
C PRO A 55 -1.05 9.41 -18.99
N THR A 56 -1.18 10.35 -19.93
CA THR A 56 -0.96 10.03 -21.34
C THR A 56 0.51 9.73 -21.61
N GLU A 57 0.81 9.09 -22.74
CA GLU A 57 2.18 8.82 -23.16
C GLU A 57 3.04 10.09 -23.20
N THR A 58 2.51 11.18 -23.77
CA THR A 58 3.20 12.48 -23.80
C THR A 58 3.46 13.06 -22.40
N MET A 59 2.52 12.89 -21.46
CA MET A 59 2.74 13.31 -20.07
C MET A 59 3.84 12.47 -19.42
N LEU A 60 3.85 11.17 -19.67
CA LEU A 60 4.88 10.28 -19.15
C LEU A 60 6.26 10.62 -19.68
N GLU A 61 6.42 10.83 -20.98
CA GLU A 61 7.68 11.28 -21.58
C GLU A 61 8.19 12.55 -20.90
N SER A 62 7.32 13.56 -20.79
CA SER A 62 7.68 14.84 -20.16
C SER A 62 8.07 14.68 -18.69
N LEU A 63 7.36 13.85 -17.93
CA LEU A 63 7.67 13.57 -16.54
C LEU A 63 8.92 12.71 -16.38
N SER A 64 9.16 11.76 -17.30
CA SER A 64 10.39 10.95 -17.36
C SER A 64 11.62 11.84 -17.52
N ASP A 65 11.53 12.80 -18.43
CA ASP A 65 12.61 13.75 -18.72
C ASP A 65 12.89 14.67 -17.52
N VAL A 66 11.84 15.22 -16.91
CA VAL A 66 11.98 16.13 -15.75
C VAL A 66 12.45 15.38 -14.52
N TYR A 67 11.96 14.16 -14.27
CA TYR A 67 12.28 13.37 -13.08
C TYR A 67 13.53 12.51 -13.23
N GLY A 68 14.07 12.39 -14.46
CA GLY A 68 15.21 11.53 -14.76
C GLY A 68 14.90 10.05 -14.56
N LEU A 69 13.66 9.62 -14.82
CA LEU A 69 13.21 8.24 -14.66
C LEU A 69 13.30 7.50 -15.99
N ASN A 70 13.48 6.17 -15.94
CA ASN A 70 13.30 5.30 -17.08
C ASN A 70 11.98 4.54 -16.89
N ILE A 71 10.89 5.08 -17.44
CA ILE A 71 9.54 4.54 -17.26
C ILE A 71 9.38 3.18 -17.96
N GLU A 72 10.14 2.90 -19.03
CA GLU A 72 10.14 1.59 -19.70
C GLU A 72 10.77 0.48 -18.85
N ALA A 73 11.71 0.84 -17.96
CA ALA A 73 12.31 -0.09 -17.02
C ALA A 73 11.48 -0.27 -15.74
N MET A 74 10.37 0.47 -15.61
CA MET A 74 9.50 0.32 -14.45
C MET A 74 8.69 -0.96 -14.57
N PRO A 75 8.64 -1.76 -13.50
CA PRO A 75 7.82 -2.97 -13.48
C PRO A 75 6.34 -2.63 -13.78
N ASN A 76 5.72 -3.54 -14.52
CA ASN A 76 4.57 -3.29 -15.39
C ASN A 76 3.37 -2.58 -14.73
N ARG A 77 2.66 -1.76 -15.54
CA ARG A 77 1.50 -0.91 -15.25
C ARG A 77 0.27 -1.58 -14.61
N GLU A 78 0.28 -2.90 -14.41
CA GLU A 78 -0.93 -3.71 -14.18
C GLU A 78 -0.84 -4.65 -12.99
N GLU A 79 0.04 -4.42 -12.01
CA GLU A 79 -0.09 -5.21 -10.79
C GLU A 79 -1.34 -4.80 -10.01
N ASP A 80 -2.31 -5.68 -10.20
CA ASP A 80 -3.70 -5.60 -9.83
C ASP A 80 -3.80 -5.12 -8.37
N THR A 81 -4.49 -4.01 -8.15
CA THR A 81 -4.93 -3.58 -6.80
C THR A 81 -5.80 -4.63 -6.09
N ARG A 82 -6.02 -5.79 -6.70
CA ARG A 82 -6.71 -6.98 -6.20
C ARG A 82 -5.77 -8.13 -5.81
N VAL A 83 -4.45 -7.99 -5.91
CA VAL A 83 -3.53 -9.00 -5.33
C VAL A 83 -3.77 -9.06 -3.82
N PRO A 84 -4.12 -10.24 -3.27
CA PRO A 84 -4.34 -10.41 -1.84
C PRO A 84 -3.12 -9.98 -1.04
N ALA A 85 -3.34 -9.35 0.12
CA ALA A 85 -2.28 -9.12 1.08
C ALA A 85 -1.60 -10.45 1.46
N ARG A 86 -0.28 -10.44 1.63
CA ARG A 86 0.50 -11.59 2.14
C ARG A 86 1.49 -11.15 3.20
N PHE A 87 1.78 -12.03 4.16
CA PHE A 87 2.87 -11.82 5.11
C PHE A 87 4.10 -12.62 4.66
N ASP A 88 5.21 -11.92 4.44
CA ASP A 88 6.51 -12.51 4.17
C ASP A 88 7.25 -12.71 5.49
N ARG A 89 7.29 -13.96 5.96
CA ARG A 89 7.88 -14.33 7.26
C ARG A 89 9.39 -14.14 7.30
N ASP A 90 10.07 -14.40 6.19
CA ASP A 90 11.53 -14.33 6.12
C ASP A 90 11.99 -12.87 6.13
N ALA A 91 11.30 -12.01 5.39
CA ALA A 91 11.56 -10.57 5.34
C ALA A 91 10.86 -9.75 6.44
N LYS A 92 9.99 -10.38 7.26
CA LYS A 92 9.18 -9.73 8.31
C LYS A 92 8.41 -8.51 7.79
N GLN A 93 7.71 -8.68 6.68
CA GLN A 93 6.96 -7.60 6.03
C GLN A 93 5.60 -8.07 5.57
N VAL A 94 4.60 -7.19 5.66
CA VAL A 94 3.32 -7.39 4.99
C VAL A 94 3.39 -6.71 3.62
N VAL A 95 2.99 -7.43 2.58
CA VAL A 95 2.96 -6.96 1.20
C VAL A 95 1.51 -6.88 0.74
N ILE A 96 1.10 -5.71 0.24
CA ILE A 96 -0.24 -5.44 -0.31
C ILE A 96 -0.08 -4.68 -1.61
N GLY A 97 -0.35 -5.34 -2.74
CA GLY A 97 0.03 -4.82 -4.05
C GLY A 97 1.51 -4.42 -4.05
N TRP A 98 1.78 -3.15 -4.27
CA TRP A 98 3.14 -2.58 -4.30
C TRP A 98 3.63 -1.98 -2.99
N ILE A 99 2.83 -2.03 -1.94
CA ILE A 99 3.20 -1.47 -0.64
C ILE A 99 3.67 -2.60 0.25
N ASN A 100 4.89 -2.44 0.77
CA ASN A 100 5.40 -3.24 1.85
C ASN A 100 5.55 -2.40 3.12
N PHE A 101 5.37 -3.03 4.27
CA PHE A 101 5.74 -2.43 5.55
C PHE A 101 6.26 -3.49 6.50
N ALA A 102 7.25 -3.09 7.30
CA ALA A 102 7.81 -3.96 8.33
C ALA A 102 6.74 -4.31 9.37
N CYS A 103 6.68 -5.59 9.73
CA CYS A 103 5.77 -6.11 10.72
C CYS A 103 6.44 -7.26 11.47
N GLU A 104 6.58 -7.11 12.79
CA GLU A 104 7.12 -8.15 13.65
C GLU A 104 6.05 -8.66 14.63
N PRO A 105 5.36 -9.77 14.29
CA PRO A 105 4.30 -10.32 15.12
C PRO A 105 4.79 -10.64 16.55
N GLY A 106 4.04 -10.17 17.55
CA GLY A 106 4.38 -10.32 18.97
C GLY A 106 5.34 -9.24 19.52
N VAL A 107 5.87 -8.37 18.66
CA VAL A 107 6.63 -7.17 19.07
C VAL A 107 5.83 -5.91 18.76
N ASP A 108 5.34 -5.75 17.53
CA ASP A 108 4.41 -4.69 17.17
C ASP A 108 3.03 -4.94 17.82
N SER A 109 2.35 -3.89 18.30
CA SER A 109 0.99 -4.01 18.82
C SER A 109 -0.03 -4.13 17.68
N ASN A 110 -1.20 -4.71 17.98
CA ASN A 110 -2.29 -4.84 17.01
C ASN A 110 -2.68 -3.49 16.41
N SER A 111 -2.87 -2.45 17.23
CA SER A 111 -3.10 -1.08 16.76
C SER A 111 -2.06 -0.61 15.75
N VAL A 112 -0.76 -0.81 15.98
CA VAL A 112 0.30 -0.38 15.04
C VAL A 112 0.23 -1.16 13.73
N ILE A 113 -0.01 -2.47 13.80
CA ILE A 113 -0.12 -3.31 12.60
C ILE A 113 -1.36 -2.90 11.79
N ILE A 114 -2.50 -2.72 12.44
CA ILE A 114 -3.76 -2.30 11.81
C ILE A 114 -3.62 -0.91 11.19
N GLU A 115 -3.01 0.05 11.89
CA GLU A 115 -2.75 1.39 11.37
C GLU A 115 -1.93 1.33 10.08
N ARG A 116 -0.79 0.64 10.09
CA ARG A 116 0.07 0.47 8.90
C ARG A 116 -0.67 -0.21 7.75
N PHE A 117 -1.44 -1.24 8.06
CA PHE A 117 -2.24 -1.98 7.08
C PHE A 117 -3.32 -1.10 6.42
N VAL A 118 -4.08 -0.37 7.23
CA VAL A 118 -5.12 0.55 6.76
C VAL A 118 -4.49 1.68 5.96
N HIS A 119 -3.35 2.22 6.41
CA HIS A 119 -2.61 3.25 5.70
C HIS A 119 -2.16 2.76 4.32
N ALA A 120 -1.64 1.54 4.21
CA ALA A 120 -1.31 0.91 2.93
C ALA A 120 -2.55 0.81 2.04
N ILE A 121 -3.67 0.30 2.54
CA ILE A 121 -4.92 0.23 1.77
C ILE A 121 -5.38 1.61 1.28
N ARG A 122 -5.30 2.65 2.11
CA ARG A 122 -5.66 4.02 1.72
C ARG A 122 -4.78 4.49 0.57
N GLN A 123 -3.47 4.28 0.66
CA GLN A 123 -2.53 4.63 -0.39
C GLN A 123 -2.83 3.88 -1.70
N LEU A 124 -3.08 2.57 -1.64
CA LEU A 124 -3.45 1.77 -2.82
C LEU A 124 -4.72 2.26 -3.51
N ARG A 125 -5.67 2.78 -2.72
CA ARG A 125 -7.00 3.19 -3.20
C ARG A 125 -7.14 4.70 -3.45
N GLY A 126 -6.08 5.49 -3.23
CA GLY A 126 -6.16 6.96 -3.29
C GLY A 126 -7.20 7.54 -2.30
N ALA A 127 -7.45 6.85 -1.18
CA ALA A 127 -8.48 7.23 -0.22
C ALA A 127 -7.99 8.35 0.73
N ARG A 128 -8.89 9.24 1.13
CA ARG A 128 -8.59 10.29 2.12
C ARG A 128 -8.40 9.70 3.52
N ALA A 129 -7.80 10.44 4.44
CA ALA A 129 -7.53 9.95 5.81
C ALA A 129 -8.81 9.62 6.60
N ASP A 130 -9.88 10.38 6.40
CA ASP A 130 -11.17 10.28 7.10
C ASP A 130 -12.15 9.28 6.47
N GLN A 131 -11.86 8.80 5.26
CA GLN A 131 -12.76 7.89 4.55
C GLN A 131 -12.80 6.51 5.24
N PRO A 132 -13.96 5.85 5.38
CA PRO A 132 -13.99 4.49 5.92
C PRO A 132 -13.21 3.51 5.04
N VAL A 133 -12.40 2.66 5.65
CA VAL A 133 -11.68 1.57 4.99
C VAL A 133 -12.35 0.25 5.32
N PHE A 134 -12.67 -0.51 4.28
CA PHE A 134 -13.19 -1.88 4.42
C PHE A 134 -12.11 -2.88 4.01
N ILE A 135 -11.81 -3.80 4.93
CA ILE A 135 -10.88 -4.91 4.73
C ILE A 135 -11.58 -5.98 3.89
N ARG A 136 -10.96 -6.34 2.76
CA ARG A 136 -11.51 -7.35 1.87
C ARG A 136 -11.30 -8.73 2.46
N ASP A 137 -12.10 -9.70 2.02
CA ASP A 137 -11.94 -11.10 2.43
C ASP A 137 -10.54 -11.64 2.10
N SER A 138 -10.03 -11.32 0.91
CA SER A 138 -8.69 -11.69 0.43
C SER A 138 -7.55 -11.21 1.33
N ASP A 139 -7.77 -10.15 2.09
CA ASP A 139 -6.75 -9.47 2.88
C ASP A 139 -6.65 -10.06 4.31
N ARG A 140 -7.62 -10.89 4.70
CA ARG A 140 -7.79 -11.39 6.07
C ARG A 140 -6.77 -12.45 6.45
N ASP A 141 -6.29 -13.25 5.50
CA ASP A 141 -5.32 -14.32 5.79
C ASP A 141 -3.99 -13.72 6.27
N ALA A 142 -3.48 -12.67 5.60
CA ALA A 142 -2.29 -11.96 6.05
C ALA A 142 -2.47 -11.34 7.45
N LEU A 143 -3.62 -10.73 7.73
CA LEU A 143 -3.93 -10.16 9.05
C LEU A 143 -4.02 -11.24 10.13
N ALA A 144 -4.61 -12.39 9.83
CA ALA A 144 -4.71 -13.51 10.75
C ALA A 144 -3.33 -14.09 11.13
N GLU A 145 -2.33 -13.96 10.24
CA GLU A 145 -0.97 -14.38 10.51
C GLU A 145 -0.19 -13.42 11.42
N VAL A 146 -0.46 -12.11 11.35
CA VAL A 146 0.35 -11.10 12.05
C VAL A 146 -0.27 -10.55 13.33
N LEU A 147 -1.60 -10.59 13.46
CA LEU A 147 -2.30 -10.03 14.61
C LEU A 147 -2.38 -11.01 15.79
N ASP A 148 -2.32 -10.47 17.01
CA ASP A 148 -2.75 -11.20 18.19
C ASP A 148 -4.27 -11.25 18.26
N LEU A 149 -4.84 -12.31 17.69
CA LEU A 149 -6.29 -12.54 17.66
C LEU A 149 -6.93 -12.83 19.03
N SER A 150 -6.11 -13.04 20.08
CA SER A 150 -6.59 -13.25 21.45
C SER A 150 -6.83 -11.94 22.21
N ALA A 151 -6.37 -10.82 21.66
CA ALA A 151 -6.55 -9.50 22.24
C ALA A 151 -8.05 -9.13 22.34
N ALA A 152 -8.45 -8.58 23.49
CA ALA A 152 -9.84 -8.25 23.79
C ALA A 152 -10.31 -6.94 23.12
N ASP A 153 -9.37 -6.02 22.91
CA ASP A 153 -9.51 -4.70 22.31
C ASP A 153 -9.40 -4.72 20.77
N LEU A 154 -9.21 -5.88 20.14
CA LEU A 154 -8.97 -5.99 18.70
C LEU A 154 -10.08 -5.34 17.85
N VAL A 155 -11.34 -5.41 18.28
CA VAL A 155 -12.45 -4.74 17.59
C VAL A 155 -12.34 -3.22 17.70
N GLU A 156 -11.97 -2.71 18.88
CA GLU A 156 -11.78 -1.28 19.13
C GLU A 156 -10.64 -0.73 18.27
N ASP A 157 -9.51 -1.45 18.20
CA ASP A 157 -8.39 -1.12 17.33
C ASP A 157 -8.82 -1.01 15.86
N PHE A 158 -9.61 -1.97 15.35
CA PHE A 158 -10.11 -1.90 13.98
C PHE A 158 -11.01 -0.69 13.76
N VAL A 159 -11.95 -0.41 14.66
CA VAL A 159 -12.88 0.73 14.55
C VAL A 159 -12.12 2.06 14.55
N GLU A 160 -11.14 2.21 15.45
CA GLU A 160 -10.31 3.40 15.57
C GLU A 160 -9.61 3.74 14.25
N HIS A 161 -8.91 2.76 13.66
CA HIS A 161 -8.04 3.00 12.51
C HIS A 161 -8.76 2.98 11.16
N THR A 162 -9.86 2.24 11.06
CA THR A 162 -10.59 2.08 9.78
C THR A 162 -11.68 3.12 9.57
N HIS A 163 -12.12 3.80 10.63
CA HIS A 163 -13.27 4.71 10.62
C HIS A 163 -14.58 4.07 10.11
N ALA A 164 -14.71 2.74 10.19
CA ALA A 164 -15.95 2.03 9.90
C ALA A 164 -16.66 1.59 11.19
N GLY A 165 -17.95 1.26 11.07
CA GLY A 165 -18.79 0.93 12.23
C GLY A 165 -18.41 -0.38 12.91
N ASP A 166 -18.63 -0.43 14.22
CA ASP A 166 -18.33 -1.55 15.13
C ASP A 166 -18.90 -2.90 14.67
N ASP A 167 -20.16 -2.93 14.22
CA ASP A 167 -20.83 -4.17 13.79
C ASP A 167 -20.12 -4.88 12.62
N ALA A 168 -19.47 -4.13 11.72
CA ALA A 168 -18.73 -4.70 10.61
C ALA A 168 -17.45 -5.41 11.09
N TYR A 169 -16.79 -4.86 12.11
CA TYR A 169 -15.51 -5.38 12.58
C TYR A 169 -15.62 -6.49 13.61
N ARG A 170 -16.74 -6.59 14.34
CA ARG A 170 -17.05 -7.81 15.10
C ARG A 170 -17.06 -9.04 14.20
N TYR A 171 -17.75 -8.96 13.06
CA TYR A 171 -17.78 -10.04 12.07
C TYR A 171 -16.38 -10.35 11.52
N ILE A 172 -15.59 -9.33 11.18
CA ILE A 172 -14.22 -9.53 10.67
C ILE A 172 -13.33 -10.19 11.71
N VAL A 173 -13.37 -9.75 12.97
CA VAL A 173 -12.56 -10.32 14.06
C VAL A 173 -12.94 -11.78 14.32
N ASP A 174 -14.23 -12.11 14.30
CA ASP A 174 -14.69 -13.49 14.45
C ASP A 174 -14.25 -14.37 13.28
N ASP A 175 -14.30 -13.85 12.05
CA ASP A 175 -13.80 -14.53 10.84
C ASP A 175 -12.28 -14.77 10.92
N LEU A 176 -11.49 -13.76 11.32
CA LEU A 176 -10.04 -13.88 11.52
C LEU A 176 -9.70 -14.97 12.54
N ARG A 177 -10.43 -15.00 13.67
CA ARG A 177 -10.27 -16.02 14.71
C ARG A 177 -10.59 -17.42 14.18
N GLY A 178 -11.62 -17.54 13.33
CA GLY A 178 -11.99 -18.79 12.66
C GLY A 178 -10.92 -19.29 11.69
N ARG A 179 -10.27 -18.38 10.95
CA ARG A 179 -9.20 -18.71 9.98
C ARG A 179 -7.93 -19.26 10.63
N ARG A 180 -7.72 -19.02 11.94
CA ARG A 180 -6.56 -19.50 12.69
C ARG A 180 -6.67 -20.96 13.19
N LEU A 181 -7.75 -21.70 12.91
CA LEU A 181 -7.91 -23.11 13.30
C LEU A 181 -8.19 -24.04 12.10
N PRO A 182 -7.61 -25.27 11.99
CA PRO A 182 -6.91 -26.03 13.05
C PRO A 182 -5.49 -26.53 12.69
N ALA A 183 -4.54 -26.43 13.63
CA ALA A 183 -3.52 -27.48 13.76
C ALA A 183 -4.11 -28.58 14.67
N VAL A 184 -4.39 -29.72 14.04
CA VAL A 184 -5.02 -30.90 14.62
C VAL A 184 -4.26 -31.39 15.87
N ALA A 185 -5.01 -31.60 16.95
CA ALA A 185 -4.62 -32.53 18.01
C ALA A 185 -4.48 -33.93 17.40
N GLY A 186 -3.24 -34.39 17.18
CA GLY A 186 -2.99 -35.71 16.61
C GLY A 186 -1.51 -36.07 16.53
N SER A 187 -0.91 -36.39 17.68
CA SER A 187 0.11 -37.46 17.80
C SER A 187 0.48 -37.67 19.27
N ARG A 188 -0.26 -38.55 19.94
CA ARG A 188 0.27 -39.62 20.79
C ARG A 188 -0.67 -40.81 20.75
#